data_AF-A0A924AHL2-F1
#
_entry.id   AF-A0A924AHL2-F1
#
_cell.length_a   1.000
_cell.length_b   1.000
_cell.length_c   1.000
_cell.angle_alpha   90.00
_cell.angle_beta   90.00
_cell.angle_gamma   90.00
#
_symmetry.space_group_name_H-M   'P 1'
#
loop_
_entity.id
_entity.type
_entity.pdbx_description
1 polymer ?
#
loop_
_entity_poly.entity_id
_entity_poly.type
_entity_poly.pdbx_seq_one_letter_code
_entity_poly.pdbx_strand_id
1 'polypeptide(L)'
;MNNNYPALTGVRAIAAYMVFIHHNDIFKENIFGKLIHDFFTEFHVGVTIFFVLSGFLICNRYFDDENFNFKNYFVKRLARIYPMYFILTTITFIYFGLFNGQSGFRDLKIYLLNITFLKGYFEVFKFSGIGQGWSLTVEESFYLLAPLFFLFIKKNKLY
;
A
#
# COMPACT_ATOMS: atom_id res chain seq x y z
N MET A 1 25.27 4.51 6.40
CA MET A 1 25.03 5.91 5.96
C MET A 1 23.53 6.18 6.02
N ASN A 2 23.10 7.19 6.78
CA ASN A 2 21.68 7.50 6.97
C ASN A 2 21.20 8.36 5.79
N ASN A 3 21.04 7.74 4.60
CA ASN A 3 20.58 8.45 3.41
C ASN A 3 19.07 8.71 3.52
N ASN A 4 18.73 9.86 4.11
CA ASN A 4 17.43 10.47 3.93
C ASN A 4 17.44 11.18 2.58
N TYR A 5 16.48 10.85 1.72
CA TYR A 5 16.27 11.52 0.43
C TYR A 5 14.97 12.33 0.52
N PRO A 6 15.02 13.63 0.91
CA PRO A 6 13.83 14.47 1.02
C PRO A 6 13.03 14.53 -0.29
N ALA A 7 13.73 14.53 -1.43
CA ALA A 7 13.11 14.51 -2.75
C ALA A 7 12.16 13.30 -2.94
N LEU A 8 12.55 12.11 -2.46
CA LEU A 8 11.69 10.91 -2.54
C LEU A 8 10.45 11.01 -1.66
N THR A 9 10.53 11.75 -0.56
CA THR A 9 9.35 12.07 0.25
C THR A 9 8.40 13.01 -0.51
N GLY A 10 8.93 13.98 -1.24
CA GLY A 10 8.13 14.85 -2.12
C GLY A 10 7.42 14.07 -3.23
N VAL A 11 8.12 13.16 -3.91
CA VAL A 11 7.50 12.32 -4.96
C VAL A 11 6.39 11.44 -4.38
N ARG A 12 6.58 10.87 -3.18
CA ARG A 12 5.51 10.12 -2.49
C ARG A 12 4.30 10.98 -2.18
N ALA A 13 4.50 12.24 -1.77
CA ALA A 13 3.39 13.15 -1.50
C ALA A 13 2.58 13.43 -2.77
N ILE A 14 3.27 13.65 -3.90
CA ILE A 14 2.62 13.81 -5.21
C ILE A 14 1.84 12.54 -5.59
N ALA A 15 2.46 11.37 -5.46
CA ALA A 15 1.82 10.09 -5.75
C ALA A 15 0.58 9.84 -4.87
N ALA A 16 0.64 10.18 -3.57
CA ALA A 16 -0.52 10.10 -2.68
C ALA A 16 -1.66 10.97 -3.17
N TYR A 17 -1.36 12.20 -3.60
CA TYR A 17 -2.37 13.13 -4.09
C TYR A 17 -2.99 12.66 -5.41
N MET A 18 -2.19 12.08 -6.31
CA MET A 18 -2.70 11.46 -7.53
C MET A 18 -3.72 10.35 -7.22
N VAL A 19 -3.34 9.41 -6.34
CA VAL A 19 -4.23 8.32 -5.92
C VAL A 19 -5.49 8.86 -5.23
N PHE A 20 -5.36 9.91 -4.42
CA PHE A 20 -6.50 10.55 -3.77
C PHE A 20 -7.48 11.14 -4.80
N ILE A 21 -6.99 11.89 -5.78
CA ILE A 21 -7.84 12.48 -6.83
C ILE A 21 -8.57 11.40 -7.61
N HIS A 22 -7.86 10.34 -8.01
CA HIS A 22 -8.43 9.22 -8.77
C HIS A 22 -9.63 8.59 -8.06
N HIS A 23 -9.58 8.45 -6.73
CA HIS A 23 -10.62 7.75 -5.98
C HIS A 23 -11.81 8.61 -5.55
N ASN A 24 -11.68 9.93 -5.58
CA ASN A 24 -12.75 10.84 -5.13
C ASN A 24 -13.66 11.31 -6.28
N ASP A 25 -13.42 10.85 -7.52
CA ASP A 25 -14.17 11.28 -8.72
C ASP A 25 -14.40 12.80 -8.77
N ILE A 26 -13.38 13.57 -8.38
CA ILE A 26 -13.47 15.03 -8.25
C ILE A 26 -13.78 15.65 -9.61
N PHE A 27 -13.19 15.09 -10.68
CA PHE A 27 -13.31 15.56 -12.04
C PHE A 27 -14.33 14.72 -12.82
N LYS A 28 -15.61 14.91 -12.53
CA LYS A 28 -16.71 14.22 -13.21
C LYS A 28 -16.81 14.65 -14.67
N GLU A 29 -17.01 13.67 -15.57
CA GLU A 29 -17.18 13.90 -17.02
C GLU A 29 -18.26 14.95 -17.31
N ASN A 30 -19.41 14.88 -16.64
CA ASN A 30 -20.54 15.78 -16.88
C ASN A 30 -20.26 17.26 -16.55
N ILE A 31 -19.20 17.56 -15.79
CA ILE A 31 -18.87 18.92 -15.32
C ILE A 31 -17.66 19.48 -16.06
N PHE A 32 -16.62 18.65 -16.22
CA PHE A 32 -15.33 19.07 -16.77
C PHE A 32 -15.08 18.58 -18.21
N GLY A 33 -15.99 17.77 -18.75
CA GLY A 33 -15.85 17.13 -20.05
C GLY A 33 -14.96 15.88 -20.00
N LYS A 34 -15.12 15.05 -21.04
CA LYS A 34 -14.47 13.74 -21.15
C LYS A 34 -12.94 13.79 -21.09
N LEU A 35 -12.31 14.72 -21.80
CA LEU A 35 -10.85 14.81 -21.84
C LEU A 35 -10.22 15.04 -20.46
N ILE A 36 -10.83 15.89 -19.64
CA ILE A 36 -10.33 16.18 -18.29
C ILE A 36 -10.55 14.96 -17.39
N HIS A 37 -11.73 14.34 -17.48
CA HIS A 37 -12.03 13.11 -16.74
C HIS A 37 -11.02 11.99 -17.05
N ASP A 38 -10.82 11.68 -18.34
CA ASP A 38 -9.91 10.63 -18.82
C ASP A 38 -8.46 10.87 -18.36
N PHE A 39 -8.02 12.13 -18.28
CA PHE A 39 -6.68 12.46 -17.76
C PHE A 39 -6.54 12.14 -16.27
N PHE A 40 -7.54 12.45 -15.46
CA PHE A 40 -7.50 12.20 -14.01
C PHE A 40 -7.77 10.74 -13.65
N THR A 41 -8.42 9.95 -14.52
CA THR A 41 -8.52 8.49 -14.33
C THR A 41 -7.16 7.79 -14.42
N GLU A 42 -6.19 8.36 -15.15
CA GLU A 42 -4.82 7.84 -15.23
C GLU A 42 -4.01 8.04 -13.93
N PHE A 43 -4.52 8.80 -12.96
CA PHE A 43 -3.80 9.07 -11.72
C PHE A 43 -3.65 7.84 -10.80
N HIS A 44 -4.29 6.72 -11.14
CA HIS A 44 -4.02 5.42 -10.54
C HIS A 44 -2.53 5.01 -10.63
N VAL A 45 -1.77 5.56 -11.59
CA VAL A 45 -0.31 5.38 -11.72
C VAL A 45 0.47 5.74 -10.45
N GLY A 46 -0.09 6.59 -9.58
CA GLY A 46 0.50 6.91 -8.28
C GLY A 46 0.79 5.65 -7.43
N VAL A 47 -0.03 4.61 -7.53
CA VAL A 47 0.21 3.32 -6.86
C VAL A 47 1.49 2.65 -7.37
N THR A 48 1.70 2.65 -8.69
CA THR A 48 2.92 2.12 -9.30
C THR A 48 4.16 2.89 -8.83
N ILE A 49 4.07 4.22 -8.74
CA ILE A 49 5.14 5.06 -8.22
C ILE A 49 5.49 4.66 -6.77
N PHE A 50 4.49 4.42 -5.91
CA PHE A 50 4.73 3.93 -4.55
C PHE A 50 5.51 2.61 -4.53
N PHE A 51 5.13 1.65 -5.38
CA PHE A 51 5.82 0.35 -5.42
C PHE A 51 7.26 0.48 -5.92
N VAL A 52 7.52 1.23 -6.98
CA VAL A 52 8.87 1.46 -7.50
C VAL A 52 9.75 2.15 -6.45
N LEU A 53 9.23 3.20 -5.79
CA LEU A 53 9.97 3.92 -4.76
C LEU A 53 10.23 3.07 -3.53
N SER A 54 9.25 2.27 -3.11
CA SER A 54 9.42 1.33 -2.01
C SER A 54 10.55 0.37 -2.34
N GLY A 55 10.53 -0.30 -3.50
CA GLY A 55 11.58 -1.21 -3.95
C GLY A 55 12.96 -0.58 -4.01
N PHE A 56 13.08 0.57 -4.66
CA PHE A 56 14.34 1.32 -4.72
C PHE A 56 14.92 1.58 -3.32
N LEU A 57 14.09 2.04 -2.38
CA LEU A 57 14.53 2.34 -1.01
C LEU A 57 14.85 1.09 -0.18
N ILE A 58 14.20 -0.04 -0.43
CA ILE A 58 14.58 -1.31 0.20
C ILE A 58 15.97 -1.70 -0.29
N CYS A 59 16.17 -1.77 -1.60
CA CYS A 59 17.44 -2.17 -2.19
C CYS A 59 18.57 -1.24 -1.73
N ASN A 60 18.40 0.07 -1.88
CA ASN A 60 19.42 1.04 -1.51
C ASN A 60 19.80 1.01 -0.02
N ARG A 61 18.88 0.61 0.87
CA ARG A 61 19.15 0.57 2.32
C ARG A 61 19.73 -0.76 2.79
N TYR A 62 19.27 -1.87 2.22
CA TYR A 62 19.47 -3.19 2.80
C TYR A 62 20.24 -4.15 1.90
N PHE A 63 20.40 -3.86 0.61
CA PHE A 63 21.06 -4.77 -0.32
C PHE A 63 22.52 -5.01 0.08
N ASP A 64 23.29 -3.97 0.37
CA ASP A 64 24.70 -4.10 0.78
C ASP A 64 24.90 -4.10 2.31
N ASP A 65 23.83 -4.22 3.10
CA ASP A 65 23.93 -4.30 4.56
C ASP A 65 24.39 -5.70 4.99
N GLU A 66 25.64 -5.81 5.44
CA GLU A 66 26.24 -7.05 5.94
C GLU A 66 25.63 -7.51 7.28
N ASN A 67 25.09 -6.58 8.07
CA ASN A 67 24.45 -6.85 9.35
C ASN A 67 22.92 -6.92 9.24
N PHE A 68 22.41 -7.25 8.05
CA PHE A 68 20.98 -7.29 7.78
C PHE A 68 20.25 -8.25 8.74
N ASN A 69 19.36 -7.69 9.56
CA ASN A 69 18.50 -8.46 10.45
C ASN A 69 17.06 -8.48 9.93
N PHE A 70 16.63 -9.65 9.44
CA PHE A 70 15.28 -9.91 8.90
C PHE A 70 14.16 -9.48 9.87
N LYS A 71 14.30 -9.83 11.14
CA LYS A 71 13.30 -9.52 12.17
C LYS A 71 13.17 -8.01 12.37
N ASN A 72 14.30 -7.31 12.52
CA ASN A 72 14.31 -5.86 12.72
C ASN A 72 13.77 -5.12 11.49
N TYR A 73 14.10 -5.59 10.29
CA TYR A 73 13.57 -5.08 9.03
C TYR A 73 12.03 -5.16 8.99
N PHE A 74 11.48 -6.33 9.29
CA PHE A 74 10.05 -6.58 9.18
C PHE A 74 9.27 -5.81 10.26
N VAL A 75 9.77 -5.82 11.50
CA VAL A 75 9.18 -5.06 12.61
C VAL A 75 9.13 -3.57 12.31
N LYS A 76 10.20 -2.98 11.77
CA LYS A 76 10.23 -1.55 11.41
C LYS A 76 9.20 -1.19 10.34
N ARG A 77 8.91 -2.09 9.40
CA ARG A 77 7.93 -1.87 8.33
C ARG A 77 6.50 -2.02 8.84
N LEU A 78 6.22 -3.11 9.56
CA LEU A 78 4.91 -3.30 10.18
C LEU A 78 4.58 -2.18 11.17
N ALA A 79 5.51 -1.80 12.05
CA ALA A 79 5.29 -0.73 13.03
C ALA A 79 5.02 0.63 12.38
N ARG A 80 5.43 0.83 11.13
CA ARG A 80 5.18 2.08 10.39
C ARG A 80 3.76 2.15 9.84
N ILE A 81 3.21 1.05 9.35
CA ILE A 81 1.94 1.06 8.60
C ILE A 81 0.78 0.54 9.45
N TYR A 82 1.02 -0.54 10.19
CA TYR A 82 -0.02 -1.27 10.93
C TYR A 82 -0.78 -0.43 11.95
N PRO A 83 -0.15 0.42 12.80
CA PRO A 83 -0.90 1.14 13.83
C PRO A 83 -1.97 2.08 13.25
N MET A 84 -1.59 2.88 12.25
CA MET A 84 -2.51 3.82 11.61
C MET A 84 -3.59 3.08 10.83
N TYR A 85 -3.22 2.04 10.08
CA TYR A 85 -4.17 1.27 9.30
C TYR A 85 -5.18 0.52 10.18
N PHE A 86 -4.72 -0.06 11.30
CA PHE A 86 -5.58 -0.74 12.26
C PHE A 86 -6.62 0.20 12.85
N ILE A 87 -6.20 1.40 13.28
CA ILE A 87 -7.09 2.41 13.85
C ILE A 87 -8.13 2.85 12.82
N LEU A 88 -7.69 3.23 11.61
CA LEU A 88 -8.60 3.68 10.55
C LEU A 88 -9.58 2.58 10.12
N THR A 89 -9.10 1.34 10.00
CA THR A 89 -9.94 0.19 9.66
C THR A 89 -11.00 -0.07 10.73
N THR A 90 -10.58 -0.10 12.00
CA THR A 90 -11.49 -0.32 13.12
C THR A 90 -12.57 0.75 13.19
N ILE A 91 -12.18 2.03 13.11
CA ILE A 91 -13.12 3.15 13.12
C ILE A 91 -14.09 3.07 11.93
N THR A 92 -13.60 2.77 10.74
CA THR A 92 -14.42 2.66 9.53
C THR A 92 -15.45 1.53 9.67
N PHE A 93 -15.04 0.35 10.13
CA PHE A 93 -15.97 -0.78 10.30
C PHE A 93 -17.02 -0.52 11.38
N ILE A 94 -16.63 0.09 12.50
CA ILE A 94 -17.58 0.48 13.56
C ILE A 94 -18.57 1.51 13.00
N TYR A 95 -18.08 2.55 12.35
CA TYR A 95 -18.93 3.63 11.83
C TYR A 95 -19.93 3.11 10.77
N PHE A 96 -19.44 2.43 9.72
CA PHE A 96 -20.31 1.95 8.66
C PHE A 96 -21.20 0.77 9.07
N GLY A 97 -20.71 -0.09 9.97
CA GLY A 97 -21.48 -1.20 10.53
C GLY A 97 -22.64 -0.74 11.41
N LEU A 98 -22.43 0.28 12.25
CA LEU A 98 -23.46 0.80 13.15
C LEU A 98 -24.42 1.78 12.49
N PHE A 99 -23.91 2.76 11.73
CA PHE A 99 -24.71 3.90 11.28
C PHE A 99 -25.22 3.80 9.85
N ASN A 100 -24.53 3.10 8.96
CA ASN A 100 -24.86 3.06 7.54
C ASN A 100 -25.54 1.75 7.10
N GLY A 101 -25.69 0.78 8.00
CA GLY A 101 -26.41 -0.48 7.74
C GLY A 101 -25.82 -1.38 6.66
N GLN A 102 -24.62 -1.08 6.16
CA GLN A 102 -23.99 -1.86 5.09
C GLN A 102 -23.54 -3.21 5.64
N SER A 103 -24.16 -4.30 5.15
CA SER A 103 -23.93 -5.67 5.63
C SER A 103 -22.47 -6.11 5.58
N GLY A 104 -21.72 -5.67 4.56
CA GLY A 104 -20.30 -5.99 4.41
C GLY A 104 -19.40 -5.46 5.54
N PHE A 105 -19.79 -4.39 6.23
CA PHE A 105 -19.03 -3.83 7.36
C PHE A 105 -19.38 -4.47 8.71
N ARG A 106 -20.42 -5.31 8.77
CA ARG A 106 -20.78 -6.11 9.95
C ARG A 106 -20.15 -7.50 9.94
N ASP A 107 -19.64 -7.95 8.79
CA ASP A 107 -19.03 -9.26 8.67
C ASP A 107 -17.63 -9.27 9.30
N LEU A 108 -17.51 -10.03 10.39
CA LEU A 108 -16.25 -10.23 11.09
C LEU A 108 -15.17 -10.84 10.17
N LYS A 109 -15.55 -11.68 9.20
CA LYS A 109 -14.60 -12.26 8.24
C LYS A 109 -13.96 -11.18 7.37
N ILE A 110 -14.78 -10.25 6.86
CA ILE A 110 -14.31 -9.14 6.03
C ILE A 110 -13.40 -8.23 6.85
N TYR A 111 -13.76 -7.95 8.10
CA TYR A 111 -12.91 -7.18 9.02
C TYR A 111 -11.54 -7.84 9.24
N LEU A 112 -11.52 -9.13 9.58
CA LEU A 112 -10.29 -9.89 9.80
C LEU A 112 -9.41 -9.92 8.55
N LEU A 113 -10.01 -10.12 7.37
CA LEU A 113 -9.28 -10.08 6.10
C LEU A 113 -8.69 -8.70 5.79
N ASN A 114 -9.35 -7.61 6.21
CA ASN A 114 -8.83 -6.26 6.06
C ASN A 114 -7.62 -6.01 6.98
N ILE A 115 -7.71 -6.37 8.27
CA ILE A 115 -6.63 -6.14 9.25
C ILE A 115 -5.41 -7.03 9.03
N THR A 116 -5.60 -8.26 8.56
CA THR A 116 -4.50 -9.19 8.28
C THR A 116 -3.81 -8.93 6.94
N PHE A 117 -4.28 -7.95 6.17
CA PHE A 117 -3.83 -7.69 4.80
C PHE A 117 -3.99 -8.88 3.85
N LEU A 118 -4.88 -9.84 4.14
CA LEU A 118 -5.03 -11.05 3.33
C LEU A 118 -6.06 -10.89 2.21
N LYS A 119 -6.94 -9.88 2.29
CA LYS A 119 -8.05 -9.75 1.33
C LYS A 119 -7.62 -9.65 -0.13
N GLY A 120 -6.45 -9.07 -0.42
CA GLY A 120 -5.95 -8.90 -1.78
C GLY A 120 -5.67 -10.22 -2.52
N TYR A 121 -5.54 -11.33 -1.79
CA TYR A 121 -5.37 -12.67 -2.36
C TYR A 121 -6.67 -13.32 -2.83
N PHE A 122 -7.82 -12.79 -2.40
CA PHE A 122 -9.12 -13.35 -2.74
C PHE A 122 -9.88 -12.37 -3.64
N GLU A 123 -10.12 -12.74 -4.88
CA GLU A 123 -10.80 -11.89 -5.86
C GLU A 123 -12.16 -11.37 -5.36
N VAL A 124 -12.93 -12.25 -4.71
CA VAL A 124 -14.25 -11.95 -4.12
C VAL A 124 -14.17 -10.90 -3.01
N PHE A 125 -13.06 -10.84 -2.26
CA PHE A 125 -12.91 -9.93 -1.10
C PHE A 125 -11.97 -8.76 -1.37
N LYS A 126 -11.39 -8.66 -2.56
CA LYS A 126 -10.39 -7.63 -2.92
C LYS A 126 -10.90 -6.22 -2.64
N PHE A 127 -12.14 -5.94 -3.01
CA PHE A 127 -12.78 -4.62 -2.87
C PHE A 127 -13.74 -4.53 -1.68
N SER A 128 -13.82 -5.53 -0.80
CA SER A 128 -14.73 -5.52 0.34
C SER A 128 -14.18 -4.68 1.50
N GLY A 129 -15.09 -4.00 2.22
CA GLY A 129 -14.74 -3.06 3.28
C GLY A 129 -14.01 -1.84 2.72
N ILE A 130 -12.74 -1.66 3.09
CA ILE A 130 -11.91 -0.55 2.60
C ILE A 130 -11.35 -0.91 1.22
N GLY A 131 -12.09 -0.66 0.14
CA GLY A 131 -11.72 -1.06 -1.23
C GLY A 131 -10.23 -0.95 -1.56
N GLN A 132 -9.58 0.18 -1.21
CA GLN A 132 -8.17 0.45 -1.51
C GLN A 132 -7.14 -0.36 -0.74
N GLY A 133 -7.54 -1.10 0.29
CA GLY A 133 -6.63 -1.94 1.08
C GLY A 133 -5.99 -3.09 0.30
N TRP A 134 -6.42 -3.39 -0.92
CA TRP A 134 -5.80 -4.44 -1.75
C TRP A 134 -4.33 -4.13 -2.10
N SER A 135 -3.98 -2.85 -2.27
CA SER A 135 -2.61 -2.45 -2.60
C SER A 135 -1.67 -2.70 -1.41
N LEU A 136 -2.19 -2.65 -0.19
CA LEU A 136 -1.44 -2.92 1.03
C LEU A 136 -1.10 -4.41 1.19
N THR A 137 -2.00 -5.31 0.75
CA THR A 137 -1.68 -6.73 0.60
C THR A 137 -0.47 -6.93 -0.31
N VAL A 138 -0.43 -6.23 -1.45
CA VAL A 138 0.68 -6.29 -2.40
C VAL A 138 1.97 -5.73 -1.78
N GLU A 139 1.87 -4.62 -1.05
CA GLU A 139 3.00 -3.98 -0.37
C GLU A 139 3.64 -4.90 0.71
N GLU A 140 2.84 -5.52 1.56
CA GLU A 140 3.34 -6.45 2.58
C GLU A 140 3.95 -7.71 1.95
N SER A 141 3.35 -8.20 0.86
CA SER A 141 3.91 -9.32 0.09
C SER A 141 5.27 -8.95 -0.52
N PHE A 142 5.39 -7.73 -1.04
CA PHE A 142 6.66 -7.21 -1.53
C PHE A 142 7.71 -7.09 -0.41
N TYR A 143 7.30 -6.67 0.79
CA TYR A 143 8.20 -6.60 1.95
C TYR A 143 8.69 -7.96 2.42
N LEU A 144 7.87 -8.99 2.33
CA LEU A 144 8.25 -10.37 2.61
C LEU A 144 9.20 -10.94 1.55
N LEU A 145 8.99 -10.61 0.27
CA LEU A 145 9.80 -11.11 -0.84
C LEU A 145 11.16 -10.44 -0.97
N ALA A 146 11.29 -9.14 -0.63
CA ALA A 146 12.53 -8.39 -0.86
C ALA A 146 13.79 -9.01 -0.22
N PRO A 147 13.76 -9.50 1.05
CA PRO A 147 14.90 -10.18 1.64
C PRO A 147 15.27 -11.49 0.94
N LEU A 148 14.29 -12.23 0.42
CA LEU A 148 14.54 -13.44 -0.37
C LEU A 148 15.29 -13.10 -1.66
N PHE A 149 14.88 -12.04 -2.35
CA PHE A 149 15.60 -11.55 -3.53
C PHE A 149 17.05 -11.18 -3.21
N PHE A 150 17.31 -10.54 -2.08
CA PHE A 150 18.69 -10.21 -1.67
C PHE A 150 19.55 -11.46 -1.48
N LEU A 151 19.00 -12.51 -0.86
CA LEU A 151 19.70 -13.79 -0.68
C LEU A 151 20.02 -14.46 -2.02
N PHE A 152 19.04 -14.53 -2.93
CA PHE A 152 19.24 -15.16 -4.25
C PHE A 152 20.27 -14.41 -5.10
N ILE A 153 20.23 -13.07 -5.11
CA ILE A 153 21.16 -12.26 -5.90
C ILE A 153 22.58 -12.33 -5.34
N LYS A 154 22.76 -12.26 -4.00
CA LYS A 154 24.08 -12.37 -3.38
C LYS A 154 24.72 -13.74 -3.61
N LYS A 155 23.92 -14.82 -3.56
CA LYS A 155 24.41 -16.18 -3.84
C LYS A 155 25.01 -16.31 -5.25
N ASN A 156 24.41 -15.66 -6.24
CA ASN A 156 24.90 -15.70 -7.63
C ASN A 156 26.15 -14.83 -7.88
N LYS A 157 26.54 -13.96 -6.93
CA LYS A 157 27.77 -13.16 -7.00
C LYS A 157 29.01 -13.87 -6.41
N LEU A 158 28.80 -14.98 -5.70
CA LEU A 158 29.84 -15.77 -5.03
C LEU A 158 30.36 -16.95 -5.87
N TYR A 159 29.94 -17.04 -7.14
CA TYR A 159 30.46 -17.96 -8.16
C TYR A 159 30.97 -17.15 -9.35
#